data_AF-A0A1F8DVX7-F1
#
_entry.id   AF-A0A1F8DVX7-F1
#
_cell.length_a   1.000
_cell.length_b   1.000
_cell.length_c   1.000
_cell.angle_alpha   90.00
_cell.angle_beta   90.00
_cell.angle_gamma   90.00
#
_symmetry.space_group_name_H-M   'P 1'
#
loop_
_entity.id
_entity.type
_entity.pdbx_description
1 polymer ?
#
loop_
_entity_poly.entity_id
_entity_poly.type
_entity_poly.pdbx_seq_one_letter_code
_entity_poly.pdbx_strand_id
1 'polypeptide(L)'
;MNKINKTLLSSAIILAVALIGVIYWQKKGFEKPYYAVYLDTGDLYFGQMHFFPRFFLSDVYFLKQNIEDKENPLSLSKFSNAFYGPEDKIYLNKENIIWKAKLSENSQVLQFLKNPQEQQTPSSAQLK
;
A
#
# COMPACT_ATOMS: atom_id res chain seq x y z
N MET A 1 -0.49 -54.10 12.19
CA MET A 1 -0.26 -52.66 12.54
C MET A 1 -1.10 -52.31 13.75
N ASN A 2 -0.46 -52.03 14.89
CA ASN A 2 -1.16 -51.76 16.14
C ASN A 2 -1.93 -50.44 16.02
N LYS A 3 -3.16 -50.39 16.53
CA LYS A 3 -4.08 -49.24 16.40
C LYS A 3 -3.42 -47.89 16.77
N ILE A 4 -2.47 -47.93 17.71
CA ILE A 4 -1.66 -46.80 18.20
C ILE A 4 -0.80 -46.18 17.09
N ASN A 5 -0.20 -46.98 16.20
CA ASN A 5 0.64 -46.46 15.11
C ASN A 5 -0.22 -45.78 14.03
N LYS A 6 -1.46 -46.25 13.85
CA LYS A 6 -2.40 -45.67 12.89
C LYS A 6 -2.91 -44.30 13.37
N THR A 7 -3.19 -44.16 14.67
CA THR A 7 -3.60 -42.86 15.25
C THR A 7 -2.46 -41.84 15.26
N LEU A 8 -1.22 -42.26 15.57
CA LEU A 8 -0.03 -41.40 15.49
C LEU A 8 0.22 -40.91 14.06
N LEU A 9 0.09 -41.80 13.07
CA LEU A 9 0.25 -41.44 11.66
C LEU A 9 -0.84 -40.45 11.20
N SER A 10 -2.10 -40.67 11.56
CA SER A 10 -3.19 -39.75 11.25
C SER A 10 -3.00 -38.37 11.90
N SER A 11 -2.54 -38.32 13.15
CA SER A 11 -2.26 -37.05 13.84
C SER A 11 -1.11 -36.29 13.17
N ALA A 12 -0.02 -36.98 12.80
CA ALA A 12 1.12 -36.37 12.11
C ALA A 12 0.70 -35.79 10.74
N ILE A 13 -0.15 -36.48 9.99
CA ILE A 13 -0.67 -36.00 8.70
C ILE A 13 -1.52 -34.74 8.89
N ILE A 14 -2.42 -34.71 9.87
CA ILE A 14 -3.26 -33.53 10.16
C ILE A 14 -2.38 -32.33 10.53
N LEU A 15 -1.35 -32.54 11.35
CA LEU A 15 -0.41 -31.49 11.75
C LEU A 15 0.39 -30.95 10.55
N ALA A 16 0.84 -31.83 9.66
CA ALA A 16 1.54 -31.45 8.43
C ALA A 16 0.64 -30.62 7.49
N VAL A 17 -0.62 -31.01 7.31
CA VAL A 17 -1.59 -30.26 6.49
C VAL A 17 -1.88 -28.89 7.10
N ALA A 18 -2.03 -28.80 8.43
CA ALA A 18 -2.22 -27.53 9.12
C ALA A 18 -1.00 -26.59 8.93
N LEU A 19 0.22 -27.11 9.06
CA LEU A 19 1.45 -26.37 8.82
C LEU A 19 1.55 -25.86 7.38
N ILE A 20 1.24 -26.71 6.40
CA ILE A 20 1.22 -26.31 4.98
C ILE A 20 0.19 -25.20 4.76
N GLY A 21 -0.99 -25.31 5.38
CA GLY A 21 -2.03 -24.28 5.34
C GLY A 21 -1.54 -22.93 5.86
N VAL A 22 -0.89 -22.91 7.03
CA VAL A 22 -0.30 -21.70 7.62
C VAL A 22 0.78 -21.10 6.73
N ILE A 23 1.69 -21.91 6.18
CA ILE A 23 2.75 -21.44 5.29
C ILE A 23 2.17 -20.83 4.01
N TYR A 24 1.15 -21.45 3.41
CA TYR A 24 0.46 -20.90 2.25
C TYR A 24 -0.23 -19.57 2.57
N TRP A 25 -0.84 -19.45 3.75
CA TRP A 25 -1.49 -18.24 4.20
C TRP A 25 -0.50 -17.10 4.46
N GLN A 26 0.69 -17.41 4.99
CA GLN A 26 1.76 -16.43 5.18
C GLN A 26 2.41 -15.99 3.87
N LYS A 27 2.58 -16.91 2.90
CA LYS A 27 3.18 -16.59 1.60
C LYS A 27 2.28 -15.74 0.71
N LYS A 28 0.96 -15.95 0.75
CA LYS A 28 -0.01 -15.20 -0.06
C LYS A 28 -0.33 -13.83 0.54
N GLY A 29 0.67 -13.19 1.17
CA GLY A 29 0.53 -12.03 2.05
C GLY A 29 -0.57 -11.08 1.60
N PHE A 30 -1.43 -10.68 2.54
CA PHE A 30 -2.50 -9.73 2.26
C PHE A 30 -1.88 -8.40 1.84
N GLU A 31 -1.74 -8.18 0.53
CA GLU A 31 -1.42 -6.86 0.00
C GLU A 31 -2.52 -5.91 0.48
N LYS A 32 -2.11 -4.91 1.28
CA LYS A 32 -3.04 -3.92 1.78
C LYS A 32 -3.39 -3.01 0.62
N PRO A 33 -4.67 -2.93 0.23
CA PRO A 33 -5.04 -2.13 -0.91
C PRO A 33 -4.83 -0.65 -0.62
N TYR A 34 -4.39 0.08 -1.64
CA TYR A 34 -4.29 1.53 -1.58
C TYR A 34 -5.65 2.18 -1.82
N TYR A 35 -5.87 3.31 -1.17
CA TYR A 35 -7.04 4.14 -1.32
C TYR A 35 -6.64 5.57 -1.67
N ALA A 36 -7.43 6.19 -2.54
CA ALA A 36 -7.50 7.63 -2.66
C ALA A 36 -8.53 8.16 -1.63
N VAL A 37 -8.18 9.21 -0.91
CA VAL A 37 -9.03 9.86 0.10
C VAL A 37 -9.04 11.35 -0.17
N TYR A 38 -10.23 11.87 -0.45
CA TYR A 38 -10.47 13.27 -0.75
C TYR A 38 -11.14 13.95 0.42
N LEU A 39 -10.52 15.03 0.89
CA LEU A 39 -10.96 15.80 2.04
C LEU A 39 -11.84 16.98 1.62
N ASP A 40 -12.59 17.51 2.58
CA ASP A 40 -13.41 18.72 2.43
C ASP A 40 -12.58 19.98 2.15
N THR A 41 -11.30 19.97 2.51
CA THR A 41 -10.30 21.00 2.15
C THR A 41 -9.96 21.01 0.66
N GLY A 42 -10.31 19.95 -0.08
CA GLY A 42 -9.89 19.72 -1.46
C GLY A 42 -8.58 18.95 -1.60
N ASP A 43 -7.94 18.56 -0.49
CA ASP A 43 -6.72 17.77 -0.51
C ASP A 43 -6.99 16.30 -0.88
N LEU A 44 -6.10 15.73 -1.69
CA LEU A 44 -6.16 14.34 -2.13
C LEU A 44 -4.94 13.56 -1.64
N TYR A 45 -5.20 12.56 -0.80
CA TYR A 45 -4.18 11.67 -0.26
C TYR A 45 -4.34 10.25 -0.82
N PHE A 46 -3.21 9.59 -1.03
CA PHE A 46 -3.13 8.18 -1.42
C PHE A 46 -2.41 7.40 -0.34
N GLY A 47 -2.94 6.25 0.06
CA GLY A 47 -2.23 5.41 1.05
C GLY A 47 -2.99 4.15 1.41
N GLN A 48 -2.36 3.33 2.24
CA GLN A 48 -2.96 2.12 2.77
C GLN A 48 -3.86 2.48 3.97
N MET A 49 -5.12 2.04 3.93
CA MET A 49 -6.11 2.41 4.93
C MET A 49 -6.14 1.41 6.10
N HIS A 50 -6.13 1.91 7.33
CA HIS A 50 -6.26 1.12 8.55
C HIS A 50 -7.43 1.63 9.38
N PHE A 51 -8.23 0.71 9.93
CA PHE A 51 -9.43 1.04 10.69
C PHE A 51 -9.29 0.78 12.19
N PHE A 52 -8.33 -0.05 12.59
CA PHE A 52 -8.17 -0.51 13.96
C PHE A 52 -6.71 -0.34 14.42
N PRO A 53 -6.46 0.16 15.64
CA PRO A 53 -7.42 0.61 16.65
C PRO A 53 -8.01 2.01 16.39
N ARG A 54 -7.39 2.79 15.50
CA ARG A 54 -7.88 4.10 15.05
C ARG A 54 -7.85 4.16 13.53
N PHE A 55 -8.61 5.09 12.96
CA PHE A 55 -8.60 5.32 11.52
C PHE A 55 -7.36 6.13 11.12
N PHE A 56 -6.51 5.57 10.28
CA PHE A 56 -5.33 6.25 9.74
C PHE A 56 -4.96 5.70 8.35
N LEU A 57 -4.19 6.49 7.59
CA LEU A 57 -3.50 6.00 6.41
C LEU A 57 -2.00 5.86 6.71
N SER A 58 -1.36 4.88 6.08
CA SER A 58 0.10 4.70 6.08
C SER A 58 0.64 4.61 4.66
N ASP A 59 1.94 4.83 4.49
CA ASP A 59 2.58 4.92 3.17
C ASP A 59 1.84 5.94 2.30
N VAL A 60 1.85 7.18 2.81
CA VAL A 60 0.96 8.23 2.35
C VAL A 60 1.66 9.07 1.30
N TYR A 61 0.95 9.40 0.23
CA TYR A 61 1.43 10.23 -0.87
C TYR A 61 0.39 11.30 -1.19
N PHE A 62 0.86 12.43 -1.68
CA PHE A 62 0.02 13.53 -2.14
C PHE A 62 0.51 14.00 -3.52
N LEU A 63 -0.40 14.58 -4.28
CA LEU A 63 -0.06 15.19 -5.57
C LEU A 63 0.73 16.48 -5.35
N LYS A 64 1.88 16.58 -6.00
CA LYS A 64 2.69 17.78 -6.09
C LYS A 64 2.76 18.22 -7.53
N GLN A 65 2.35 19.47 -7.78
CA GLN A 65 2.53 20.08 -9.10
C GLN A 65 4.00 20.42 -9.30
N ASN A 66 4.55 20.00 -10.42
CA ASN A 66 5.86 20.44 -10.87
C ASN A 66 5.67 21.57 -11.89
N ILE A 67 6.06 22.78 -11.50
CA ILE A 67 5.92 23.98 -12.34
C ILE A 67 7.04 24.04 -13.40
N GLU A 68 8.14 23.33 -13.16
CA GLU A 68 9.33 23.34 -14.01
C GLU A 68 9.27 22.28 -15.12
N ASP A 69 8.60 21.16 -14.87
CA ASP A 69 8.42 20.08 -15.85
C ASP A 69 7.04 20.19 -16.54
N LYS A 70 7.03 20.70 -17.77
CA LYS A 70 5.82 20.82 -18.58
C LYS A 70 5.34 19.49 -19.17
N GLU A 71 6.21 18.47 -19.25
CA GLU A 71 5.84 17.15 -19.78
C GLU A 71 5.19 16.30 -18.70
N ASN A 72 5.65 16.42 -17.45
CA ASN A 72 5.07 15.75 -16.29
C ASN A 72 4.69 16.76 -15.18
N PRO A 73 3.62 17.55 -15.38
CA PRO A 73 3.24 18.60 -14.43
C PRO A 73 2.72 18.07 -13.09
N LEU A 74 2.42 16.76 -13.00
CA LEU A 74 1.91 16.11 -11.80
C LEU A 74 2.88 15.02 -11.35
N SER A 75 3.35 15.14 -10.12
CA SER A 75 4.20 14.16 -9.46
C SER A 75 3.57 13.73 -8.14
N LEU A 76 3.92 12.53 -7.66
CA LEU A 76 3.54 12.09 -6.32
C LEU A 76 4.70 12.33 -5.37
N SER A 77 4.41 12.97 -4.23
CA SER A 77 5.38 13.17 -3.17
C SER A 77 4.96 12.38 -1.94
N LYS A 78 5.93 11.72 -1.31
CA LYS A 78 5.69 10.98 -0.07
C LYS A 78 5.41 11.97 1.07
N PHE A 79 4.41 11.68 1.88
CA PHE A 79 3.96 12.52 2.99
C PHE A 79 5.08 12.81 4.00
N SER A 80 5.92 11.80 4.29
CA SER A 80 7.09 11.96 5.16
C SER A 80 8.12 12.98 4.66
N ASN A 81 8.09 13.33 3.36
CA ASN A 81 8.97 14.32 2.76
C ASN A 81 8.37 15.73 2.79
N ALA A 82 7.19 15.92 3.39
CA ALA A 82 6.63 17.24 3.59
C ALA A 82 7.55 18.08 4.49
N PHE A 83 7.54 19.41 4.29
CA PHE A 83 8.52 20.31 4.93
C PHE A 83 8.48 20.27 6.46
N TYR A 84 7.33 19.93 7.05
CA TYR A 84 7.12 19.81 8.49
C TYR A 84 7.52 18.42 9.05
N GLY A 85 8.10 17.55 8.21
CA GLY A 85 8.70 16.27 8.59
C GLY A 85 7.77 15.31 9.34
N PRO A 86 6.55 15.04 8.85
CA PRO A 86 5.64 14.15 9.55
C PRO A 86 6.13 12.70 9.48
N GLU A 87 5.66 11.87 10.43
CA GLU A 87 5.71 10.43 10.25
C GLU A 87 4.88 10.01 9.02
N ASP A 88 5.19 8.86 8.43
CA ASP A 88 4.47 8.28 7.29
C ASP A 88 3.10 7.66 7.70
N LYS A 89 2.38 8.39 8.55
CA LYS A 89 1.06 8.06 9.10
C LYS A 89 0.24 9.34 9.25
N ILE A 90 -0.97 9.33 8.71
CA ILE A 90 -1.92 10.43 8.86
C ILE A 90 -3.19 9.91 9.53
N TYR A 91 -3.55 10.52 10.65
CA TYR A 91 -4.85 10.31 11.29
C TYR A 91 -5.82 11.32 10.70
N LEU A 92 -6.89 10.83 10.08
CA LEU A 92 -7.89 11.66 9.43
C LEU A 92 -9.18 11.69 10.25
N ASN A 93 -9.80 12.87 10.35
CA ASN A 93 -11.18 12.96 10.83
C ASN A 93 -12.12 12.38 9.77
N LYS A 94 -12.94 11.39 10.14
CA LYS A 94 -13.89 10.74 9.22
C LYS A 94 -14.98 11.70 8.73
N GLU A 95 -15.31 12.72 9.51
CA GLU A 95 -16.34 13.72 9.18
C GLU A 95 -15.89 14.65 8.05
N ASN A 96 -14.57 14.80 7.86
CA ASN A 96 -13.98 15.69 6.85
C ASN A 96 -13.62 14.94 5.56
N ILE A 97 -13.97 13.66 5.44
CA ILE A 97 -13.73 12.85 4.24
C ILE A 97 -14.98 12.93 3.37
N ILE A 98 -14.87 13.57 2.21
CA ILE A 98 -15.98 13.65 1.25
C ILE A 98 -16.14 12.31 0.54
N TRP A 99 -15.04 11.73 0.07
CA TRP A 99 -15.07 10.39 -0.54
C TRP A 99 -13.73 9.67 -0.41
N LYS A 100 -13.80 8.35 -0.55
CA LYS A 100 -12.65 7.47 -0.66
C LYS A 100 -12.88 6.42 -1.72
N ALA A 101 -11.86 6.12 -2.51
CA ALA A 101 -11.91 5.15 -3.59
C ALA A 101 -10.75 4.16 -3.47
N LYS A 102 -11.05 2.86 -3.59
CA LYS A 102 -10.01 1.84 -3.68
C LYS A 102 -9.31 1.98 -5.03
N LEU A 103 -7.97 2.05 -5.03
CA LEU A 103 -7.21 2.08 -6.28
C LEU A 103 -7.26 0.70 -6.95
N SER A 104 -7.43 0.72 -8.28
CA SER A 104 -7.33 -0.48 -9.11
C SER A 104 -5.87 -0.92 -9.20
N GLU A 105 -5.64 -2.24 -9.31
CA GLU A 105 -4.30 -2.79 -9.55
C GLU A 105 -3.68 -2.27 -10.86
N ASN A 106 -4.52 -1.87 -11.82
CA ASN A 106 -4.10 -1.32 -13.11
C ASN A 106 -4.00 0.22 -13.10
N SER A 107 -4.17 0.87 -11.94
CA SER A 107 -4.09 2.33 -11.85
C SER A 107 -2.67 2.80 -12.09
N GLN A 108 -2.49 3.79 -12.97
CA GLN A 108 -1.21 4.44 -13.20
C GLN A 108 -0.63 5.02 -11.88
N VAL A 109 -1.50 5.57 -11.02
CA VAL A 109 -1.13 6.02 -9.67
C VAL A 109 -0.55 4.87 -8.85
N LEU A 110 -1.21 3.71 -8.85
CA LEU A 110 -0.71 2.55 -8.08
C LEU A 110 0.63 2.04 -8.62
N GLN A 111 0.83 2.05 -9.94
CA GLN A 111 2.11 1.70 -10.56
C GLN A 111 3.22 2.66 -10.09
N PHE A 112 2.94 3.96 -10.04
CA PHE A 112 3.87 4.95 -9.48
C PHE A 112 4.17 4.73 -8.00
N LEU A 113 3.16 4.37 -7.20
CA LEU A 113 3.33 4.08 -5.78
C LEU A 113 4.14 2.80 -5.53
N LYS A 114 3.98 1.77 -6.37
CA LYS A 114 4.72 0.49 -6.26
C LYS A 114 6.17 0.63 -6.75
N ASN A 115 6.46 1.49 -7.74
CA ASN A 115 7.79 1.74 -8.28
C ASN A 115 8.24 3.22 -8.23
N PRO A 116 8.48 3.81 -7.04
CA PRO A 116 8.85 5.23 -6.92
C PRO A 116 10.18 5.60 -7.59
N GLN A 117 11.04 4.62 -7.85
CA GLN A 117 12.40 4.80 -8.37
C GLN A 117 12.47 4.98 -9.89
N GLU A 118 11.45 4.55 -10.64
CA GLU A 118 11.46 4.59 -12.12
C GLU A 118 11.28 6.00 -12.71
N GLN A 119 11.06 7.03 -11.89
CA GLN A 119 10.88 8.41 -12.34
C GLN A 119 11.72 9.45 -11.59
N GLN A 120 12.67 9.04 -10.75
CA GLN A 120 13.71 9.96 -10.23
C GLN A 120 14.91 10.09 -11.17
N THR A 121 14.90 9.40 -12.32
CA THR A 121 15.90 9.64 -13.37
C THR A 121 15.34 10.66 -14.36
N PRO A 122 15.87 11.88 -14.44
CA PRO A 122 15.61 12.73 -15.59
C PRO A 122 16.10 11.97 -16.84
N SER A 123 15.25 11.90 -17.86
CA SER A 123 15.64 11.55 -19.21
C SER A 123 16.62 12.62 -19.73
N SER A 124 17.88 12.53 -19.33
CA SER A 124 18.99 13.35 -19.86
C SER A 124 19.92 12.52 -20.73
N ALA A 125 19.45 11.40 -21.27
CA ALA A 125 20.24 10.46 -22.06
C ALA A 125 19.71 10.25 -23.48
N GLN A 126 19.17 11.28 -24.14
CA GLN A 126 18.98 11.27 -25.60
C GLN A 126 19.22 12.66 -26.23
N LEU A 127 20.40 13.23 -25.99
CA LEU A 127 21.04 14.16 -26.94
C LEU A 127 22.54 13.87 -26.92
N LYS A 128 22.97 12.96 -27.80
CA LYS A 128 24.34 12.86 -28.31
C LYS A 128 24.27 12.64 -29.80
#